data_AF-A0A258TQD3-F1
#
_entry.id   AF-A0A258TQD3-F1
#
_cell.length_a   1.000
_cell.length_b   1.000
_cell.length_c   1.000
_cell.angle_alpha   90.00
_cell.angle_beta   90.00
_cell.angle_gamma   90.00
#
_symmetry.space_group_name_H-M   'P 1'
#
loop_
_entity.id
_entity.type
_entity.pdbx_description
1 polymer ?
#
loop_
_entity_poly.entity_id
_entity_poly.type
_entity_poly.pdbx_seq_one_letter_code
_entity_poly.pdbx_strand_id
1 'polypeptide(L)'
;MSQALSEFSELAAMPPTLRALLEAELAAGNQVAEIDRGFPAPLVGCCVLLAKPVGTRASGTDDGLCFEEWPNWKGYNGYTDAQRRFFVLNPPYPPPPDPVMRWDERGAAICSSTQAEAPPEARQEARQEAQTNRGDSLLRRFKQSMEIDYGKWHDGIGYDLEALRVMAGDQRETAQVMLLAHGIGDWRDVEALALLDSPAARSALRVALESADAQIRLAVARHAPDLVPPEVRTASLVTALETVTAFDGLTQAMDEAASFHPPEVMDALWRGVRDREGDVAVHFAGLLTYLHGKADSVFDYAQRPFFLTFNTRDKQARAAAVALLRDRLIVSPDA
;
A
#
# COMPACT_ATOMS: atom_id res chain seq x y z
N MET A 1 -11.41 38.25 5.90
CA MET A 1 -10.72 37.13 5.24
C MET A 1 -9.31 37.59 4.90
N SER A 2 -8.28 36.94 5.44
CA SER A 2 -6.90 37.19 5.00
C SER A 2 -6.77 36.84 3.51
N GLN A 3 -6.09 37.69 2.74
CA GLN A 3 -5.90 37.52 1.29
C GLN A 3 -5.22 36.18 0.94
N ALA A 4 -4.51 35.57 1.91
CA ALA A 4 -3.87 34.27 1.78
C ALA A 4 -4.85 33.07 1.70
N LEU A 5 -6.09 33.19 2.21
CA LEU A 5 -7.06 32.08 2.20
C LEU A 5 -7.93 32.06 0.94
N SER A 6 -8.03 33.17 0.20
CA SER A 6 -8.83 33.25 -1.03
C SER A 6 -8.23 32.50 -2.21
N GLU A 7 -6.95 32.10 -2.13
CA GLU A 7 -6.27 31.36 -3.19
C GLU A 7 -6.66 29.88 -3.23
N PHE A 8 -7.18 29.34 -2.12
CA PHE A 8 -7.51 27.91 -2.01
C PHE A 8 -9.02 27.69 -2.05
N SER A 9 -9.53 27.39 -3.25
CA SER A 9 -10.95 27.09 -3.46
C SER A 9 -11.48 25.96 -2.55
N GLU A 10 -10.62 25.05 -2.09
CA GLU A 10 -11.03 23.95 -1.21
C GLU A 10 -11.42 24.43 0.19
N LEU A 11 -10.79 25.49 0.69
CA LEU A 11 -11.08 26.02 2.04
C LEU A 11 -12.49 26.62 2.10
N ALA A 12 -13.07 26.98 0.96
CA ALA A 12 -14.45 27.44 0.87
C ALA A 12 -15.47 26.33 1.23
N ALA A 13 -15.10 25.06 1.08
CA ALA A 13 -15.93 23.91 1.46
C ALA A 13 -15.73 23.47 2.91
N MET A 14 -14.69 23.97 3.59
CA MET A 14 -14.39 23.62 4.98
C MET A 14 -15.53 24.06 5.92
N PRO A 15 -15.97 23.21 6.86
CA PRO A 15 -17.01 23.55 7.83
C PRO A 15 -16.69 24.83 8.60
N PRO A 16 -17.71 25.67 8.92
CA PRO A 16 -17.47 26.98 9.55
C PRO A 16 -16.68 26.91 10.85
N THR A 17 -16.88 25.87 11.67
CA THR A 17 -16.17 25.68 12.95
C THR A 17 -14.67 25.42 12.75
N LEU A 18 -14.31 24.55 11.81
CA LEU A 18 -12.92 24.25 11.50
C LEU A 18 -12.23 25.41 10.80
N ARG A 19 -12.96 26.14 9.95
CA ARG A 19 -12.47 27.38 9.32
C ARG A 19 -12.17 28.45 10.36
N ALA A 20 -13.07 28.64 11.34
CA ALA A 20 -12.86 29.59 12.42
C ALA A 20 -11.61 29.26 13.26
N LEU A 21 -11.35 27.97 13.51
CA LEU A 21 -10.11 27.51 14.15
C LEU A 21 -8.88 27.90 13.32
N LEU A 22 -8.88 27.58 12.02
CA LEU A 22 -7.77 27.93 11.13
C LEU A 22 -7.53 29.45 11.08
N GLU A 23 -8.60 30.25 10.96
CA GLU A 23 -8.50 31.71 10.95
C GLU A 23 -7.96 32.27 12.28
N ALA A 24 -8.36 31.69 13.41
CA ALA A 24 -7.85 32.07 14.72
C ALA A 24 -6.34 31.78 14.85
N GLU A 25 -5.89 30.62 14.40
CA GLU A 25 -4.46 30.26 14.39
C GLU A 25 -3.62 31.20 13.52
N LEU A 26 -4.11 31.52 12.32
CA LEU A 26 -3.44 32.46 11.44
C LEU A 26 -3.40 33.88 12.04
N ALA A 27 -4.48 34.31 12.70
CA ALA A 27 -4.50 35.58 13.43
C ALA A 27 -3.53 35.60 14.62
N ALA A 28 -3.26 34.44 15.24
CA ALA A 28 -2.27 34.27 16.30
C ALA A 28 -0.82 34.15 15.79
N GLY A 29 -0.59 34.29 14.48
CA GLY A 29 0.75 34.24 13.87
C GLY A 29 1.26 32.83 13.59
N ASN A 30 0.36 31.83 13.55
CA ASN A 30 0.64 30.55 12.92
C ASN A 30 0.65 30.69 11.39
N GLN A 31 1.08 29.66 10.67
CA GLN A 31 1.13 29.65 9.21
C GLN A 31 0.65 28.30 8.69
N VAL A 32 0.08 28.29 7.49
CA VAL A 32 -0.16 27.04 6.75
C VAL A 32 1.16 26.57 6.17
N ALA A 33 1.61 25.39 6.56
CA ALA A 33 2.78 24.73 6.01
C ALA A 33 2.45 23.97 4.71
N GLU A 34 1.30 23.29 4.68
CA GLU A 34 0.88 22.45 3.56
C GLU A 34 -0.64 22.34 3.50
N ILE A 35 -1.19 22.15 2.30
CA ILE A 35 -2.59 21.74 2.08
C ILE A 35 -2.54 20.48 1.22
N ASP A 36 -3.11 19.40 1.73
CA ASP A 36 -3.12 18.10 1.07
C ASP A 36 -4.55 17.53 0.96
N ARG A 37 -4.76 16.62 0.00
CA ARG A 37 -5.98 15.84 -0.22
C ARG A 37 -5.76 14.34 0.06
N GLY A 38 -4.66 14.01 0.72
CA GLY A 38 -4.33 12.69 1.19
C GLY A 38 -4.89 12.40 2.58
N PHE A 39 -4.56 11.21 3.08
CA PHE A 39 -4.86 10.80 4.44
C PHE A 39 -4.40 11.87 5.46
N PRO A 40 -5.19 12.18 6.51
CA PRO A 40 -6.43 11.52 6.92
C PRO A 40 -7.70 11.97 6.18
N ALA A 41 -7.61 12.97 5.29
CA ALA A 41 -8.78 13.42 4.54
C ALA A 41 -9.20 12.39 3.47
N PRO A 42 -10.50 12.06 3.36
CA PRO A 42 -11.02 11.37 2.20
C PRO A 42 -10.95 12.28 0.96
N LEU A 43 -11.06 11.71 -0.24
CA LEU A 43 -10.95 12.43 -1.53
C LEU A 43 -11.91 13.62 -1.70
N VAL A 44 -12.96 13.70 -0.88
CA VAL A 44 -13.99 14.76 -0.89
C VAL A 44 -13.68 15.92 0.06
N GLY A 45 -12.55 15.88 0.78
CA GLY A 45 -12.13 16.93 1.71
C GLY A 45 -10.64 17.28 1.55
N CYS A 46 -10.06 17.90 2.59
CA CYS A 46 -8.64 18.27 2.61
C CYS A 46 -8.09 18.36 4.04
N CYS A 47 -6.77 18.27 4.13
CA CYS A 47 -5.98 18.50 5.33
C CYS A 47 -5.21 19.82 5.19
N VAL A 48 -5.21 20.64 6.24
CA VAL A 48 -4.38 21.83 6.34
C VAL A 48 -3.36 21.59 7.44
N LEU A 49 -2.09 21.48 7.07
CA LEU A 49 -0.99 21.34 8.02
C LEU A 49 -0.52 22.71 8.48
N LEU A 50 -0.46 22.92 9.79
CA LEU A 50 0.07 24.14 10.39
C LEU A 50 1.58 24.04 10.65
N ALA A 51 2.27 25.17 10.57
CA ALA A 51 3.71 25.27 10.88
C ALA A 51 3.99 25.11 12.38
N LYS A 52 3.02 25.44 13.24
CA LYS A 52 3.08 25.26 14.70
C LYS A 52 1.83 24.53 15.18
N PRO A 53 1.90 23.81 16.31
CA PRO A 53 0.70 23.23 16.90
C PRO A 53 -0.36 24.31 17.21
N VAL A 54 -1.63 23.93 17.10
CA VAL A 54 -2.79 24.75 17.47
C VAL A 54 -2.61 25.26 18.91
N GLY A 55 -2.58 26.58 19.08
CA GLY A 55 -2.36 27.24 20.37
C GLY A 55 -3.55 28.08 20.86
N THR A 56 -4.52 28.36 20.00
CA THR A 56 -5.69 29.19 20.31
C THR A 56 -6.78 28.45 21.09
N ARG A 57 -6.67 27.13 21.24
CA ARG A 57 -7.56 26.32 22.08
C ARG A 57 -6.84 25.11 22.68
N ALA A 58 -7.37 24.63 23.81
CA ALA A 58 -6.92 23.38 24.42
C ALA A 58 -7.38 22.17 23.59
N SER A 59 -6.59 21.09 23.61
CA SER A 59 -6.95 19.80 23.03
C SER A 59 -8.18 19.23 23.74
N GLY A 60 -9.22 18.91 22.97
CA GLY A 60 -10.49 18.39 23.47
C GLY A 60 -11.56 18.30 22.38
N THR A 61 -12.66 17.63 22.69
CA THR A 61 -13.84 17.53 21.82
C THR A 61 -14.86 18.56 22.28
N ASP A 62 -14.86 19.74 21.67
CA ASP A 62 -15.79 20.83 21.97
C ASP A 62 -16.18 21.55 20.68
N ASP A 63 -17.39 22.12 20.66
CA ASP A 63 -17.93 22.93 19.55
C ASP A 63 -18.00 22.20 18.20
N GLY A 64 -18.24 20.89 18.22
CA GLY A 64 -18.39 20.08 17.01
C GLY A 64 -17.09 19.78 16.27
N LEU A 65 -15.93 20.04 16.91
CA LEU A 65 -14.62 19.59 16.46
C LEU A 65 -14.17 18.40 17.32
N CYS A 66 -13.59 17.40 16.68
CA CYS A 66 -12.99 16.24 17.34
C CYS A 66 -11.47 16.36 17.26
N PHE A 67 -10.79 16.27 18.40
CA PHE A 67 -9.34 16.10 18.40
C PHE A 67 -8.99 14.63 18.20
N GLU A 68 -8.09 14.34 17.28
CA GLU A 68 -7.65 12.99 16.97
C GLU A 68 -6.13 12.90 16.92
N GLU A 69 -5.62 11.77 17.39
CA GLU A 69 -4.21 11.41 17.34
C GLU A 69 -4.03 10.24 16.37
N TRP A 70 -3.06 10.36 15.47
CA TRP A 70 -2.66 9.29 14.57
C TRP A 70 -1.22 8.89 14.88
N PRO A 71 -0.98 8.18 16.00
CA PRO A 71 0.38 7.86 16.44
C PRO A 71 1.17 7.05 15.40
N ASN A 72 0.48 6.23 14.61
CA ASN A 72 1.10 5.43 13.56
C ASN A 72 1.41 6.23 12.28
N TRP A 73 0.82 7.42 12.11
CA TRP A 73 1.04 8.25 10.93
C TRP A 73 1.98 9.40 11.28
N LYS A 74 3.29 9.11 11.36
CA LYS A 74 4.36 10.09 11.65
C LYS A 74 4.15 10.93 12.92
N GLY A 75 3.30 10.50 13.85
CA GLY A 75 2.97 11.26 15.06
C GLY A 75 2.13 12.52 14.79
N TYR A 76 1.35 12.55 13.71
CA TYR A 76 0.40 13.64 13.47
C TYR A 76 -0.76 13.59 14.48
N ASN A 77 -1.28 14.76 14.80
CA ASN A 77 -2.49 14.95 15.58
C ASN A 77 -3.16 16.26 15.14
N GLY A 78 -4.44 16.44 15.42
CA GLY A 78 -5.14 17.62 14.97
C GLY A 78 -6.64 17.59 15.21
N TYR A 79 -7.34 18.52 14.59
CA TYR A 79 -8.79 18.67 14.72
C TYR A 79 -9.47 18.28 13.41
N THR A 80 -10.60 17.60 13.52
CA THR A 80 -11.46 17.23 12.39
C THR A 80 -12.90 17.67 12.62
N ASP A 81 -13.64 17.83 11.52
CA ASP A 81 -15.08 17.97 11.56
C ASP A 81 -15.78 16.64 11.92
N ALA A 82 -17.06 16.73 12.31
CA ALA A 82 -17.86 15.58 12.72
C ALA A 82 -17.97 14.48 11.62
N GLN A 83 -17.85 14.87 10.35
CA GLN A 83 -17.92 13.96 9.20
C GLN A 83 -16.55 13.38 8.81
N ARG A 84 -15.46 13.79 9.47
CA ARG A 84 -14.09 13.34 9.17
C ARG A 84 -13.68 13.57 7.71
N ARG A 85 -14.02 14.74 7.18
CA ARG A 85 -13.69 15.15 5.81
C ARG A 85 -12.60 16.20 5.80
N PHE A 86 -12.58 17.10 6.77
CA PHE A 86 -11.65 18.21 6.81
C PHE A 86 -10.84 18.19 8.08
N PHE A 87 -9.54 18.45 7.93
CA PHE A 87 -8.58 18.34 9.03
C PHE A 87 -7.71 19.58 9.13
N VAL A 88 -7.45 20.04 10.35
CA VAL A 88 -6.40 21.01 10.69
C VAL A 88 -5.38 20.28 11.54
N LEU A 89 -4.21 20.04 10.97
CA LEU A 89 -3.17 19.18 11.53
C LEU A 89 -2.07 20.02 12.21
N ASN A 90 -1.61 19.54 13.35
CA ASN A 90 -0.39 20.00 13.97
C ASN A 90 0.83 19.41 13.23
N PRO A 91 2.01 20.04 13.28
CA PRO A 91 3.24 19.42 12.80
C PRO A 91 3.48 18.09 13.54
N PRO A 92 4.12 17.10 12.89
CA PRO A 92 4.38 15.81 13.52
C PRO A 92 5.28 16.02 14.74
N TYR A 93 5.13 15.16 15.76
CA TYR A 93 6.08 15.16 16.86
C TYR A 93 7.50 14.97 16.32
N PRO A 94 8.51 15.68 16.87
CA PRO A 94 9.88 15.34 16.55
C PRO A 94 10.08 13.84 16.88
N PRO A 95 10.78 13.09 16.02
CA PRO A 95 11.04 11.69 16.31
C PRO A 95 11.69 11.61 17.70
N PRO A 96 11.36 10.59 18.51
CA PRO A 96 12.09 10.37 19.75
C PRO A 96 13.59 10.34 19.42
N PRO A 97 14.45 10.93 20.26
CA PRO A 97 15.89 10.89 20.02
C PRO A 97 16.28 9.43 19.77
N ASP A 98 17.09 9.21 18.74
CA ASP A 98 17.55 7.86 18.40
C ASP A 98 17.99 7.17 19.69
N PRO A 99 17.51 5.95 19.97
CA PRO A 99 18.06 5.19 21.07
C PRO A 99 19.56 5.18 20.85
N VAL A 100 20.33 5.53 21.89
CA VAL A 100 21.79 5.55 21.81
C VAL A 100 22.24 4.12 21.53
N MET A 101 22.28 3.76 20.25
CA MET A 101 22.87 2.55 19.73
C MET A 101 24.35 2.72 20.01
N ARG A 102 24.82 2.17 21.14
CA ARG A 102 26.24 1.92 21.35
C ARG A 102 26.66 0.98 20.24
N TRP A 103 27.16 1.55 19.16
CA TRP A 103 27.95 0.84 18.19
C TRP A 103 29.31 0.59 18.84
N ASP A 104 29.49 -0.58 19.44
CA ASP A 104 30.79 -0.96 19.99
C ASP A 104 31.83 -0.95 18.87
N GLU A 105 32.93 -0.24 19.12
CA GLU A 105 34.01 0.14 18.19
C GLU A 105 34.82 -1.04 17.61
N ARG A 106 34.32 -2.29 17.67
CA ARG A 106 35.05 -3.49 17.21
C ARG A 106 34.96 -3.73 15.69
N GLY A 107 34.17 -2.97 14.95
CA GLY A 107 33.96 -3.17 13.52
C GLY A 107 35.03 -2.57 12.58
N ALA A 108 35.93 -1.71 13.06
CA ALA A 108 36.82 -0.93 12.19
C ALA A 108 38.19 -1.59 11.90
N ALA A 109 38.48 -2.79 12.43
CA ALA A 109 39.82 -3.38 12.37
C ALA A 109 40.05 -4.44 11.28
N ILE A 110 39.11 -4.66 10.35
CA ILE A 110 39.23 -5.71 9.31
C ILE A 110 39.39 -5.06 7.93
N CYS A 111 40.45 -4.29 7.70
CA CYS A 111 40.88 -3.93 6.34
C CYS A 111 42.31 -3.35 6.35
N SER A 112 43.32 -4.16 6.69
CA SER A 112 44.67 -4.01 6.14
C SER A 112 45.52 -5.22 6.53
N SER A 113 45.49 -6.28 5.72
CA SER A 113 46.58 -7.26 5.74
C SER A 113 47.11 -7.45 4.33
N THR A 114 48.37 -7.05 4.20
CA THR A 114 49.24 -7.22 3.04
C THR A 114 49.32 -8.70 2.68
N GLN A 115 48.97 -9.02 1.43
CA GLN A 115 48.98 -10.39 0.91
C GLN A 115 50.41 -10.93 0.79
N ALA A 116 50.80 -11.77 1.75
CA ALA A 116 51.81 -12.80 1.53
C ALA A 116 51.08 -14.07 1.05
N GLU A 117 51.59 -14.72 0.01
CA GLU A 117 50.96 -15.90 -0.59
C GLU A 117 50.91 -17.09 0.38
N ALA A 118 49.74 -17.29 1.01
CA ALA A 118 49.51 -18.43 1.88
C ALA A 118 49.51 -19.77 1.10
N PRO A 119 49.87 -20.90 1.75
CA PRO A 119 49.82 -22.24 1.16
C PRO A 119 48.42 -22.63 0.63
N PRO A 120 48.32 -23.53 -0.36
CA PRO A 120 47.06 -23.90 -1.00
C PRO A 120 45.96 -24.41 -0.04
N GLU A 121 46.36 -25.12 1.02
CA GLU A 121 45.44 -25.66 2.04
C GLU A 121 44.80 -24.55 2.89
N ALA A 122 45.59 -23.57 3.32
CA ALA A 122 45.09 -22.39 4.05
C ALA A 122 44.15 -21.52 3.17
N ARG A 123 44.30 -21.54 1.84
CA ARG A 123 43.36 -20.89 0.91
C ARG A 123 42.04 -21.64 0.81
N GLN A 124 42.02 -22.97 0.96
CA GLN A 124 40.79 -23.75 0.95
C GLN A 124 40.01 -23.55 2.25
N GLU A 125 40.67 -23.58 3.39
CA GLU A 125 40.06 -23.33 4.70
C GLU A 125 39.50 -21.90 4.80
N ALA A 126 40.27 -20.89 4.41
CA ALA A 126 39.79 -19.49 4.40
C ALA A 126 38.63 -19.25 3.41
N ARG A 127 38.60 -19.97 2.28
CA ARG A 127 37.47 -19.92 1.34
C ARG A 127 36.23 -20.60 1.91
N GLN A 128 36.38 -21.72 2.59
CA GLN A 128 35.28 -22.40 3.28
C GLN A 128 34.74 -21.51 4.40
N GLU A 129 35.59 -20.94 5.24
CA GLU A 129 35.18 -20.06 6.34
C GLU A 129 34.51 -18.77 5.84
N ALA A 130 35.02 -18.16 4.77
CA ALA A 130 34.38 -17.01 4.13
C ALA A 130 33.04 -17.37 3.46
N GLN A 131 32.91 -18.57 2.89
CA GLN A 131 31.63 -19.07 2.34
C GLN A 131 30.61 -19.34 3.45
N THR A 132 31.02 -19.94 4.58
CA THR A 132 30.17 -20.17 5.74
C THR A 132 29.72 -18.84 6.36
N ASN A 133 30.63 -17.88 6.58
CA ASN A 133 30.30 -16.56 7.10
C ASN A 133 29.37 -15.77 6.16
N ARG A 134 29.60 -15.86 4.85
CA ARG A 134 28.71 -15.26 3.84
C ARG A 134 27.34 -15.93 3.85
N GLY A 135 27.28 -17.24 3.93
CA GLY A 135 26.03 -17.97 4.03
C GLY A 135 25.23 -17.55 5.28
N ASP A 136 25.86 -17.56 6.45
CA ASP A 136 25.22 -17.19 7.72
C ASP A 136 24.68 -15.76 7.67
N SER A 137 25.35 -14.88 6.93
CA SER A 137 24.85 -13.53 6.68
C SER A 137 23.57 -13.51 5.82
N LEU A 138 23.42 -14.40 4.83
CA LEU A 138 22.24 -14.47 3.96
C LEU A 138 21.01 -14.96 4.73
N LEU A 139 21.13 -16.10 5.44
CA LEU A 139 20.02 -16.64 6.21
C LEU A 139 19.57 -15.67 7.31
N ARG A 140 20.53 -15.02 7.99
CA ARG A 140 20.24 -13.99 9.00
C ARG A 140 19.53 -12.77 8.38
N ARG A 141 20.02 -12.28 7.24
CA ARG A 141 19.42 -11.16 6.51
C ARG A 141 17.98 -11.46 6.09
N PHE A 142 17.71 -12.65 5.56
CA PHE A 142 16.36 -13.08 5.22
C PHE A 142 15.46 -13.16 6.46
N LYS A 143 15.92 -13.78 7.56
CA LYS A 143 15.16 -13.84 8.82
C LYS A 143 14.79 -12.44 9.33
N GLN A 144 15.74 -11.50 9.32
CA GLN A 144 15.48 -10.12 9.74
C GLN A 144 14.50 -9.41 8.81
N SER A 145 14.46 -9.77 7.52
CA SER A 145 13.46 -9.23 6.59
C SER A 145 12.05 -9.73 6.86
N MET A 146 11.89 -10.87 7.53
CA MET A 146 10.58 -11.39 7.93
C MET A 146 9.97 -10.64 9.13
N GLU A 147 10.76 -9.85 9.85
CA GLU A 147 10.26 -8.94 10.87
C GLU A 147 9.68 -7.68 10.19
N ILE A 148 8.39 -7.76 9.84
CA ILE A 148 7.66 -6.66 9.19
C ILE A 148 7.16 -5.68 10.25
N ASP A 149 7.81 -4.52 10.32
CA ASP A 149 7.33 -3.37 11.07
C ASP A 149 6.31 -2.54 10.27
N TYR A 150 5.70 -1.54 10.92
CA TYR A 150 4.70 -0.67 10.30
C TYR A 150 5.26 0.06 9.05
N GLY A 151 6.50 0.53 9.10
CA GLY A 151 7.12 1.25 7.98
C GLY A 151 7.28 0.35 6.76
N LYS A 152 7.82 -0.87 6.97
CA LYS A 152 7.92 -1.87 5.91
C LYS A 152 6.57 -2.26 5.34
N TRP A 153 5.57 -2.47 6.19
CA TRP A 153 4.21 -2.78 5.74
C TRP A 153 3.61 -1.63 4.91
N HIS A 154 3.70 -0.40 5.41
CA HIS A 154 3.16 0.80 4.79
C HIS A 154 3.81 1.08 3.43
N ASP A 155 5.14 0.95 3.35
CA ASP A 155 5.91 1.23 2.14
C ASP A 155 5.93 0.03 1.16
N GLY A 156 5.20 -1.05 1.47
CA GLY A 156 5.12 -2.23 0.62
C GLY A 156 6.43 -3.03 0.54
N ILE A 157 7.33 -2.87 1.53
CA ILE A 157 8.58 -3.60 1.60
C ILE A 157 8.28 -5.05 2.01
N GLY A 158 8.61 -5.99 1.11
CA GLY A 158 8.48 -7.43 1.31
C GLY A 158 9.71 -8.05 2.00
N TYR A 159 9.75 -9.39 1.97
CA TYR A 159 10.93 -10.14 2.41
C TYR A 159 12.12 -9.91 1.48
N ASP A 160 13.33 -10.22 1.96
CA ASP A 160 14.56 -10.15 1.17
C ASP A 160 14.70 -11.36 0.25
N LEU A 161 13.97 -11.32 -0.85
CA LEU A 161 13.92 -12.39 -1.83
C LEU A 161 15.23 -12.58 -2.58
N GLU A 162 16.06 -11.54 -2.69
CA GLU A 162 17.40 -11.68 -3.24
C GLU A 162 18.27 -12.56 -2.35
N ALA A 163 18.24 -12.35 -1.03
CA ALA A 163 18.92 -13.22 -0.09
C ALA A 163 18.44 -14.67 -0.25
N LEU A 164 17.13 -14.89 -0.35
CA LEU A 164 16.54 -16.24 -0.53
C LEU A 164 16.94 -16.88 -1.87
N ARG A 165 17.02 -16.10 -2.95
CA ARG A 165 17.37 -16.58 -4.29
C ARG A 165 18.81 -17.08 -4.37
N VAL A 166 19.74 -16.41 -3.69
CA VAL A 166 21.16 -16.78 -3.71
C VAL A 166 21.54 -17.81 -2.64
N MET A 167 20.63 -18.15 -1.71
CA MET A 167 20.84 -19.25 -0.77
C MET A 167 20.91 -20.61 -1.48
N ALA A 168 21.79 -21.48 -1.00
CA ALA A 168 21.93 -22.85 -1.47
C ALA A 168 22.07 -23.82 -0.29
N GLY A 169 21.90 -25.12 -0.56
CA GLY A 169 22.07 -26.20 0.42
C GLY A 169 21.21 -26.00 1.68
N ASP A 170 21.82 -26.31 2.83
CA ASP A 170 21.20 -26.32 4.16
C ASP A 170 20.51 -24.99 4.53
N GLN A 171 21.00 -23.86 4.00
CA GLN A 171 20.43 -22.54 4.30
C GLN A 171 19.09 -22.34 3.62
N ARG A 172 18.99 -22.76 2.35
CA ARG A 172 17.74 -22.72 1.60
C ARG A 172 16.73 -23.70 2.19
N GLU A 173 17.18 -24.88 2.60
CA GLU A 173 16.34 -25.85 3.32
C GLU A 173 15.86 -25.29 4.67
N THR A 174 16.74 -24.65 5.44
CA THR A 174 16.38 -24.01 6.71
C THR A 174 15.36 -22.88 6.51
N ALA A 175 15.55 -22.03 5.50
CA ALA A 175 14.60 -20.98 5.16
C ALA A 175 13.23 -21.56 4.76
N GLN A 176 13.21 -22.65 3.99
CA GLN A 176 11.98 -23.35 3.64
C GLN A 176 11.26 -23.92 4.85
N VAL A 177 11.98 -24.65 5.72
CA VAL A 177 11.38 -25.23 6.95
C VAL A 177 10.77 -24.12 7.81
N MET A 178 11.46 -22.98 7.93
CA MET A 178 10.97 -21.84 8.67
C MET A 178 9.70 -21.24 8.05
N LEU A 179 9.65 -21.00 6.74
CA LEU A 179 8.46 -20.49 6.05
C LEU A 179 7.27 -21.45 6.16
N LEU A 180 7.51 -22.76 5.97
CA LEU A 180 6.46 -23.77 6.10
C LEU A 180 5.93 -23.88 7.54
N ALA A 181 6.81 -23.77 8.53
CA ALA A 181 6.42 -23.78 9.95
C ALA A 181 5.68 -22.50 10.37
N HIS A 182 6.02 -21.36 9.75
CA HIS A 182 5.30 -20.10 9.95
C HIS A 182 3.86 -20.19 9.43
N GLY A 183 3.66 -20.92 8.32
CA GLY A 183 2.39 -20.95 7.59
C GLY A 183 2.29 -19.79 6.60
N ILE A 184 1.23 -19.79 5.79
CA ILE A 184 0.93 -18.70 4.85
C ILE A 184 -0.07 -17.77 5.54
N GLY A 185 0.44 -16.69 6.12
CA GLY A 185 -0.36 -15.67 6.79
C GLY A 185 -0.61 -14.44 5.92
N ASP A 186 0.29 -14.14 4.98
CA ASP A 186 0.17 -13.02 4.06
C ASP A 186 0.70 -13.32 2.64
N TRP A 187 0.71 -12.30 1.78
CA TRP A 187 1.20 -12.41 0.40
C TRP A 187 2.72 -12.57 0.28
N ARG A 188 3.50 -12.15 1.30
CA ARG A 188 4.96 -12.25 1.32
C ARG A 188 5.40 -13.69 1.52
N ASP A 189 4.67 -14.43 2.35
CA ASP A 189 4.86 -15.88 2.51
C ASP A 189 4.67 -16.61 1.18
N VAL A 190 3.62 -16.24 0.44
CA VAL A 190 3.32 -16.79 -0.88
C VAL A 190 4.46 -16.50 -1.86
N GLU A 191 4.94 -15.26 -1.91
CA GLU A 191 6.03 -14.85 -2.80
C GLU A 191 7.34 -15.61 -2.49
N ALA A 192 7.67 -15.76 -1.20
CA ALA A 192 8.87 -16.48 -0.77
C ALA A 192 8.78 -17.99 -1.04
N LEU A 193 7.61 -18.61 -0.80
CA LEU A 193 7.39 -20.03 -1.10
C LEU A 193 7.37 -20.29 -2.62
N ALA A 194 6.78 -19.39 -3.40
CA ALA A 194 6.81 -19.47 -4.86
C ALA A 194 8.25 -19.38 -5.39
N LEU A 195 9.09 -18.51 -4.80
CA LEU A 195 10.51 -18.43 -5.14
C LEU A 195 11.31 -19.67 -4.73
N LEU A 196 10.87 -20.39 -3.69
CA LEU A 196 11.49 -21.66 -3.30
C LEU A 196 11.22 -22.78 -4.31
N ASP A 197 9.98 -22.84 -4.81
CA ASP A 197 9.46 -23.80 -5.80
C ASP A 197 9.76 -25.28 -5.50
N SER A 198 9.94 -25.63 -4.24
CA SER A 198 10.12 -27.02 -3.83
C SER A 198 8.78 -27.76 -3.83
N PRO A 199 8.78 -29.11 -3.90
CA PRO A 199 7.54 -29.89 -3.81
C PRO A 199 6.68 -29.55 -2.58
N ALA A 200 7.32 -29.30 -1.43
CA ALA A 200 6.64 -28.91 -0.20
C ALA A 200 6.05 -27.49 -0.29
N ALA A 201 6.80 -26.52 -0.82
CA ALA A 201 6.32 -25.16 -1.02
C ALA A 201 5.12 -25.13 -1.99
N ARG A 202 5.22 -25.82 -3.13
CA ARG A 202 4.10 -25.95 -4.09
C ARG A 202 2.89 -26.62 -3.46
N SER A 203 3.07 -27.61 -2.58
CA SER A 203 1.98 -28.22 -1.83
C SER A 203 1.29 -27.22 -0.90
N ALA A 204 2.05 -26.42 -0.16
CA ALA A 204 1.51 -25.37 0.71
C ALA A 204 0.75 -24.31 -0.09
N LEU A 205 1.29 -23.88 -1.23
CA LEU A 205 0.63 -22.91 -2.12
C LEU A 205 -0.70 -23.44 -2.70
N ARG A 206 -0.78 -24.73 -3.04
CA ARG A 206 -2.06 -25.33 -3.47
C ARG A 206 -3.10 -25.33 -2.36
N VAL A 207 -2.70 -25.56 -1.11
CA VAL A 207 -3.63 -25.44 0.03
C VAL A 207 -4.07 -23.98 0.23
N ALA A 208 -3.17 -23.02 0.02
CA ALA A 208 -3.47 -21.59 0.13
C ALA A 208 -4.48 -21.09 -0.92
N LEU A 209 -4.65 -21.78 -2.05
CA LEU A 209 -5.74 -21.48 -3.00
C LEU A 209 -7.13 -21.68 -2.40
N GLU A 210 -7.25 -22.49 -1.35
CA GLU A 210 -8.51 -22.71 -0.62
C GLU A 210 -8.66 -21.76 0.58
N SER A 211 -7.75 -20.79 0.75
CA SER A 211 -7.83 -19.80 1.83
C SER A 211 -9.12 -19.00 1.73
N ALA A 212 -9.72 -18.64 2.87
CA ALA A 212 -10.84 -17.70 2.90
C ALA A 212 -10.40 -16.28 2.50
N ASP A 213 -9.12 -15.95 2.69
CA ASP A 213 -8.53 -14.66 2.36
C ASP A 213 -8.28 -14.53 0.85
N ALA A 214 -8.96 -13.56 0.22
CA ALA A 214 -8.81 -13.29 -1.21
C ALA A 214 -7.41 -12.78 -1.57
N GLN A 215 -6.73 -12.05 -0.70
CA GLN A 215 -5.37 -11.56 -0.95
C GLN A 215 -4.39 -12.74 -1.10
N ILE A 216 -4.51 -13.75 -0.23
CA ILE A 216 -3.67 -14.95 -0.30
C ILE A 216 -3.93 -15.70 -1.62
N ARG A 217 -5.20 -15.94 -1.98
CA ARG A 217 -5.54 -16.63 -3.24
C ARG A 217 -5.00 -15.88 -4.47
N LEU A 218 -5.16 -14.55 -4.50
CA LEU A 218 -4.65 -13.70 -5.58
C LEU A 218 -3.12 -13.68 -5.63
N ALA A 219 -2.45 -13.66 -4.47
CA ALA A 219 -1.00 -13.75 -4.42
C ALA A 219 -0.50 -15.08 -5.02
N VAL A 220 -1.18 -16.20 -4.75
CA VAL A 220 -0.80 -17.50 -5.35
C VAL A 220 -0.98 -17.45 -6.87
N ALA A 221 -2.11 -16.93 -7.35
CA ALA A 221 -2.37 -16.77 -8.79
C ALA A 221 -1.32 -15.90 -9.50
N ARG A 222 -0.79 -14.89 -8.80
CA ARG A 222 0.24 -13.98 -9.32
C ARG A 222 1.64 -14.59 -9.32
N HIS A 223 2.06 -15.16 -8.18
CA HIS A 223 3.44 -15.59 -7.97
C HIS A 223 3.71 -17.05 -8.36
N ALA A 224 2.67 -17.89 -8.43
CA ALA A 224 2.75 -19.28 -8.87
C ALA A 224 1.62 -19.63 -9.87
N PRO A 225 1.50 -18.90 -10.99
CA PRO A 225 0.38 -19.03 -11.94
C PRO A 225 0.26 -20.43 -12.55
N ASP A 226 1.36 -21.18 -12.64
CA ASP A 226 1.41 -22.55 -13.14
C ASP A 226 0.72 -23.56 -12.20
N LEU A 227 0.50 -23.18 -10.93
CA LEU A 227 -0.26 -23.98 -9.97
C LEU A 227 -1.76 -23.71 -10.02
N VAL A 228 -2.20 -22.66 -10.71
CA VAL A 228 -3.58 -22.19 -10.66
C VAL A 228 -4.27 -22.42 -12.01
N PRO A 229 -5.25 -23.32 -12.09
CA PRO A 229 -6.05 -23.46 -13.30
C PRO A 229 -6.72 -22.13 -13.68
N PRO A 230 -6.81 -21.77 -14.98
CA PRO A 230 -7.37 -20.50 -15.42
C PRO A 230 -8.78 -20.21 -14.87
N GLU A 231 -9.62 -21.24 -14.74
CA GLU A 231 -10.97 -21.17 -14.18
C GLU A 231 -10.96 -20.81 -12.69
N VAL A 232 -10.01 -21.35 -11.91
CA VAL A 232 -9.85 -21.05 -10.49
C VAL A 232 -9.33 -19.62 -10.29
N ARG A 233 -8.38 -19.19 -11.14
CA ARG A 233 -7.87 -17.81 -11.15
C ARG A 233 -8.99 -16.83 -11.45
N THR A 234 -9.80 -17.11 -12.47
CA THR A 234 -10.96 -16.30 -12.86
C THR A 234 -11.98 -16.20 -11.73
N ALA A 235 -12.39 -17.33 -11.15
CA ALA A 235 -13.34 -17.35 -10.04
C ALA A 235 -12.83 -16.59 -8.81
N SER A 236 -11.56 -16.80 -8.44
CA SER A 236 -10.92 -16.12 -7.31
C SER A 236 -10.89 -14.60 -7.51
N LEU A 237 -10.56 -14.14 -8.72
CA LEU A 237 -10.51 -12.73 -9.06
C LEU A 237 -11.90 -12.10 -9.09
N VAL A 238 -12.91 -12.77 -9.66
CA VAL A 238 -14.30 -12.31 -9.64
C VAL A 238 -14.79 -12.15 -8.19
N THR A 239 -14.58 -13.18 -7.35
CA THR A 239 -14.94 -13.10 -5.92
C THR A 239 -14.21 -11.93 -5.24
N ALA A 240 -12.92 -11.75 -5.49
CA ALA A 240 -12.17 -10.64 -4.91
C ALA A 240 -12.78 -9.29 -5.31
N LEU A 241 -13.00 -9.03 -6.60
CA LEU A 241 -13.62 -7.79 -7.09
C LEU A 241 -15.02 -7.54 -6.50
N GLU A 242 -15.74 -8.60 -6.13
CA GLU A 242 -17.08 -8.52 -5.54
C GLU A 242 -17.09 -8.27 -4.03
N THR A 243 -16.02 -8.60 -3.29
CA THR A 243 -16.03 -8.56 -1.83
C THR A 243 -14.99 -7.65 -1.19
N VAL A 244 -13.80 -7.48 -1.78
CA VAL A 244 -12.71 -6.70 -1.17
C VAL A 244 -13.04 -5.20 -1.12
N THR A 245 -12.52 -4.49 -0.13
CA THR A 245 -12.74 -3.05 0.06
C THR A 245 -11.46 -2.25 -0.19
N ALA A 246 -11.58 -0.92 -0.27
CA ALA A 246 -10.40 -0.05 -0.31
C ALA A 246 -9.52 -0.35 0.92
N PHE A 247 -8.20 -0.48 0.70
CA PHE A 247 -7.19 -0.88 1.69
C PHE A 247 -7.19 -2.36 2.13
N ASP A 248 -8.13 -3.18 1.64
CA ASP A 248 -8.23 -4.61 1.98
C ASP A 248 -8.15 -5.51 0.73
N GLY A 249 -7.13 -5.29 -0.11
CA GLY A 249 -6.88 -6.14 -1.29
C GLY A 249 -7.45 -5.65 -2.62
N LEU A 250 -8.21 -4.55 -2.64
CA LEU A 250 -8.77 -4.01 -3.89
C LEU A 250 -7.69 -3.66 -4.91
N THR A 251 -6.60 -3.01 -4.49
CA THR A 251 -5.48 -2.66 -5.38
C THR A 251 -4.91 -3.90 -6.04
N GLN A 252 -4.66 -4.96 -5.28
CA GLN A 252 -4.11 -6.21 -5.79
C GLN A 252 -5.07 -6.88 -6.78
N ALA A 253 -6.37 -6.91 -6.48
CA ALA A 253 -7.40 -7.43 -7.40
C ALA A 253 -7.45 -6.61 -8.70
N MET A 254 -7.33 -5.29 -8.63
CA MET A 254 -7.32 -4.43 -9.81
C MET A 254 -6.07 -4.61 -10.66
N ASP A 255 -4.89 -4.68 -10.06
CA ASP A 255 -3.63 -4.93 -10.76
C ASP A 255 -3.66 -6.27 -11.49
N GLU A 256 -4.26 -7.28 -10.85
CA GLU A 256 -4.45 -8.59 -11.45
C GLU A 256 -5.43 -8.53 -12.63
N ALA A 257 -6.58 -7.88 -12.46
CA ALA A 257 -7.56 -7.69 -13.52
C ALA A 257 -7.01 -6.88 -14.71
N ALA A 258 -6.13 -5.91 -14.45
CA ALA A 258 -5.46 -5.15 -15.51
C ALA A 258 -4.64 -6.07 -16.45
N SER A 259 -4.08 -7.16 -15.91
CA SER A 259 -3.25 -8.11 -16.66
C SER A 259 -4.01 -9.37 -17.11
N PHE A 260 -5.10 -9.73 -16.42
CA PHE A 260 -5.88 -10.94 -16.65
C PHE A 260 -7.38 -10.65 -16.51
N HIS A 261 -8.04 -10.36 -17.65
CA HIS A 261 -9.44 -9.95 -17.71
C HIS A 261 -10.24 -10.80 -18.73
N PRO A 262 -10.47 -12.09 -18.45
CA PRO A 262 -11.47 -12.86 -19.19
C PRO A 262 -12.87 -12.21 -19.08
N PRO A 263 -13.82 -12.57 -19.95
CA PRO A 263 -15.15 -11.95 -20.00
C PRO A 263 -15.85 -11.87 -18.63
N GLU A 264 -15.72 -12.89 -17.78
CA GLU A 264 -16.33 -12.94 -16.45
C GLU A 264 -15.78 -11.88 -15.50
N VAL A 265 -14.49 -11.55 -15.62
CA VAL A 265 -13.83 -10.49 -14.85
C VAL A 265 -14.29 -9.12 -15.35
N MET A 266 -14.41 -8.94 -16.67
CA MET A 266 -14.97 -7.72 -17.25
C MET A 266 -16.42 -7.50 -16.79
N ASP A 267 -17.22 -8.57 -16.76
CA ASP A 267 -18.59 -8.52 -16.26
C ASP A 267 -18.63 -8.17 -14.76
N ALA A 268 -17.71 -8.70 -13.95
CA ALA A 268 -17.59 -8.37 -12.53
C ALA A 268 -17.25 -6.89 -12.31
N LEU A 269 -16.33 -6.33 -13.11
CA LEU A 269 -16.02 -4.89 -13.07
C LEU A 269 -17.25 -4.05 -13.42
N TRP A 270 -18.00 -4.41 -14.47
CA TRP A 270 -19.23 -3.70 -14.85
C TRP A 270 -20.32 -3.79 -13.78
N ARG A 271 -20.51 -4.95 -13.15
CA ARG A 271 -21.40 -5.08 -11.97
C ARG A 271 -20.90 -4.16 -10.86
N GLY A 272 -19.60 -4.16 -10.62
CA GLY A 272 -18.99 -3.38 -9.56
C GLY A 272 -19.19 -1.87 -9.73
N VAL A 273 -19.00 -1.32 -10.93
CA VAL A 273 -19.25 0.11 -11.21
C VAL A 273 -20.70 0.51 -10.89
N ARG A 274 -21.65 -0.42 -11.07
CA ARG A 274 -23.08 -0.18 -10.83
C ARG A 274 -23.48 -0.37 -9.37
N ASP A 275 -22.97 -1.41 -8.73
CA ASP A 275 -23.56 -1.96 -7.50
C ASP A 275 -22.68 -1.79 -6.25
N ARG A 276 -21.36 -1.55 -6.39
CA ARG A 276 -20.44 -1.37 -5.26
C ARG A 276 -20.47 0.06 -4.70
N GLU A 277 -19.81 0.23 -3.56
CA GLU A 277 -19.61 1.49 -2.88
C GLU A 277 -18.97 2.55 -3.80
N GLY A 278 -19.25 3.82 -3.55
CA GLY A 278 -18.86 4.91 -4.45
C GLY A 278 -17.35 5.06 -4.62
N ASP A 279 -16.57 4.83 -3.58
CA ASP A 279 -15.12 4.78 -3.65
C ASP A 279 -14.63 3.63 -4.53
N VAL A 280 -15.15 2.40 -4.34
CA VAL A 280 -14.81 1.22 -5.17
C VAL A 280 -15.21 1.42 -6.63
N ALA A 281 -16.42 1.93 -6.89
CA ALA A 281 -16.95 2.08 -8.23
C ALA A 281 -16.17 3.10 -9.08
N VAL A 282 -15.59 4.14 -8.46
CA VAL A 282 -14.66 5.08 -9.12
C VAL A 282 -13.46 4.34 -9.68
N HIS A 283 -12.87 3.45 -8.88
CA HIS A 283 -11.69 2.68 -9.27
C HIS A 283 -12.00 1.71 -10.42
N PHE A 284 -13.14 1.02 -10.39
CA PHE A 284 -13.55 0.14 -11.48
C PHE A 284 -13.87 0.88 -12.77
N ALA A 285 -14.46 2.09 -12.70
CA ALA A 285 -14.67 2.92 -13.89
C ALA A 285 -13.34 3.35 -14.54
N GLY A 286 -12.35 3.70 -13.72
CA GLY A 286 -10.98 3.98 -14.18
C GLY A 286 -10.34 2.79 -14.88
N LEU A 287 -10.39 1.61 -14.25
CA LEU A 287 -9.84 0.37 -14.82
C LEU A 287 -10.52 -0.02 -16.13
N LEU A 288 -11.85 0.02 -16.22
CA LEU A 288 -12.57 -0.26 -17.46
C LEU A 288 -12.17 0.71 -18.58
N THR A 289 -11.97 1.99 -18.26
CA THR A 289 -11.54 3.00 -19.23
C THR A 289 -10.14 2.71 -19.76
N TYR A 290 -9.21 2.33 -18.86
CA TYR A 290 -7.86 1.88 -19.22
C TYR A 290 -7.88 0.62 -20.10
N LEU A 291 -8.65 -0.40 -19.71
CA LEU A 291 -8.73 -1.67 -20.45
C LEU A 291 -9.31 -1.52 -21.87
N HIS A 292 -10.11 -0.49 -22.13
CA HIS A 292 -10.61 -0.17 -23.48
C HIS A 292 -9.71 0.81 -24.25
N GLY A 293 -8.50 1.10 -23.74
CA GLY A 293 -7.56 2.01 -24.38
C GLY A 293 -8.02 3.47 -24.43
N LYS A 294 -8.92 3.87 -23.52
CA LYS A 294 -9.44 5.25 -23.43
C LYS A 294 -8.74 6.09 -22.35
N ALA A 295 -7.81 5.50 -21.62
CA ALA A 295 -6.97 6.16 -20.62
C ALA A 295 -5.56 5.58 -20.68
N ASP A 296 -4.55 6.42 -20.42
CA ASP A 296 -3.13 5.98 -20.41
C ASP A 296 -2.77 5.20 -19.13
N SER A 297 -3.59 5.33 -18.08
CA SER A 297 -3.45 4.59 -16.83
C SER A 297 -4.81 4.39 -16.16
N VAL A 298 -4.87 3.45 -15.21
CA VAL A 298 -6.06 3.18 -14.39
C VAL A 298 -6.55 4.43 -13.64
N PHE A 299 -5.64 5.36 -13.30
CA PHE A 299 -5.92 6.62 -12.61
C PHE A 299 -5.51 7.84 -13.44
N ASP A 300 -5.97 7.89 -14.68
CA ASP A 300 -5.80 9.07 -15.53
C ASP A 300 -6.47 10.32 -14.89
N TYR A 301 -5.62 11.24 -14.41
CA TYR A 301 -6.04 12.47 -13.75
C TYR A 301 -6.88 13.38 -14.64
N ALA A 302 -6.70 13.33 -15.97
CA ALA A 302 -7.52 14.11 -16.89
C ALA A 302 -8.99 13.65 -16.88
N GLN A 303 -9.23 12.38 -16.56
CA GLN A 303 -10.56 11.78 -16.47
C GLN A 303 -11.11 11.70 -15.06
N ARG A 304 -10.32 12.09 -14.05
CA ARG A 304 -10.73 12.12 -12.64
C ARG A 304 -12.09 12.81 -12.41
N PRO A 305 -12.41 13.99 -13.00
CA PRO A 305 -13.73 14.60 -12.81
C PRO A 305 -14.88 13.69 -13.24
N PHE A 306 -14.70 12.93 -14.32
CA PHE A 306 -15.67 11.95 -14.77
C PHE A 306 -15.73 10.73 -13.85
N PHE A 307 -14.60 10.17 -13.44
CA PHE A 307 -14.58 9.03 -12.52
C PHE A 307 -15.25 9.37 -11.17
N LEU A 308 -15.09 10.60 -10.67
CA LEU A 308 -15.73 11.03 -9.42
C LEU A 308 -17.26 11.10 -9.49
N THR A 309 -17.87 11.10 -10.68
CA THR A 309 -19.34 10.95 -10.81
C THR A 309 -19.83 9.60 -10.30
N PHE A 310 -18.94 8.61 -10.27
CA PHE A 310 -19.16 7.30 -9.65
C PHE A 310 -18.93 7.33 -8.13
N ASN A 311 -18.70 8.45 -7.47
CA ASN A 311 -18.70 8.52 -6.01
C ASN A 311 -20.03 9.06 -5.47
N THR A 312 -21.12 8.35 -5.76
CA THR A 312 -22.48 8.76 -5.39
C THR A 312 -23.27 7.62 -4.75
N ARG A 313 -24.15 7.97 -3.81
CA ARG A 313 -25.17 7.06 -3.23
C ARG A 313 -26.50 7.10 -4.01
N ASP A 314 -26.67 8.08 -4.90
CA ASP A 314 -27.86 8.18 -5.73
C ASP A 314 -27.80 7.16 -6.88
N LYS A 315 -28.74 6.21 -6.88
CA LYS A 315 -28.84 5.15 -7.89
C LYS A 315 -29.17 5.69 -9.28
N GLN A 316 -29.89 6.80 -9.39
CA GLN A 316 -30.20 7.40 -10.70
C GLN A 316 -28.96 8.08 -11.28
N ALA A 317 -28.27 8.89 -10.47
CA ALA A 317 -26.99 9.49 -10.86
C ALA A 317 -25.95 8.41 -11.24
N ARG A 318 -25.88 7.32 -10.46
CA ARG A 318 -25.07 6.13 -10.75
C ARG A 318 -25.39 5.53 -12.12
N ALA A 319 -26.66 5.27 -12.38
CA ALA A 319 -27.10 4.67 -13.64
C ALA A 319 -26.78 5.57 -14.84
N ALA A 320 -26.95 6.89 -14.69
CA ALA A 320 -26.59 7.86 -15.72
C ALA A 320 -25.08 7.87 -16.00
N ALA A 321 -24.24 7.83 -14.95
CA ALA A 321 -22.78 7.72 -15.11
C ALA A 321 -22.35 6.42 -15.81
N VAL A 322 -22.98 5.28 -15.46
CA VAL A 322 -22.73 3.98 -16.12
C VAL A 322 -23.09 4.03 -17.61
N ALA A 323 -24.23 4.63 -17.97
CA ALA A 323 -24.64 4.79 -19.37
C ALA A 323 -23.61 5.64 -20.14
N LEU A 324 -23.20 6.78 -19.56
CA LEU A 324 -22.17 7.63 -20.17
C LEU A 324 -20.81 6.92 -20.31
N LEU A 325 -20.42 6.08 -19.35
CA LEU A 325 -19.22 5.27 -19.48
C LEU A 325 -19.33 4.32 -20.67
N ARG A 326 -20.44 3.58 -20.81
CA ARG A 326 -20.64 2.69 -21.97
C ARG A 326 -20.52 3.45 -23.29
N ASP A 327 -21.17 4.60 -23.40
CA ASP A 327 -21.10 5.43 -24.61
C ASP A 327 -19.66 5.88 -24.94
N ARG A 328 -18.86 6.19 -23.91
CA ARG A 328 -17.43 6.55 -24.09
C ARG A 328 -16.55 5.37 -24.48
N LEU A 329 -16.88 4.16 -24.03
CA LEU A 329 -16.08 2.96 -24.27
C LEU A 329 -16.43 2.27 -25.60
N ILE A 330 -17.61 2.52 -26.18
CA ILE A 330 -17.94 2.07 -27.52
C ILE A 330 -16.97 2.73 -28.51
N VAL A 331 -16.05 1.92 -29.02
CA VAL A 331 -15.15 2.30 -30.12
C VAL A 331 -16.01 2.48 -31.36
N SER A 332 -15.93 3.65 -32.01
CA SER A 332 -16.39 3.77 -33.40
C SER A 332 -15.55 2.81 -34.23
N PRO A 333 -16.13 1.85 -34.96
CA PRO A 333 -15.39 0.80 -35.66
C PRO A 333 -14.46 1.28 -36.80
N ASP A 334 -14.31 2.60 -37.00
CA ASP A 334 -13.61 3.23 -38.12
C ASP A 334 -12.54 4.27 -37.68
N ALA A 335 -11.84 4.06 -36.57
CA ALA A 335 -10.70 4.90 -36.16
C ALA A 335 -9.37 4.13 -36.21
#